data_AF-A0A522X4V1-F1
#
_entry.id   AF-A0A522X4V1-F1
#
_cell.length_a   1.000
_cell.length_b   1.000
_cell.length_c   1.000
_cell.angle_alpha   90.00
_cell.angle_beta   90.00
_cell.angle_gamma   90.00
#
_symmetry.space_group_name_H-M   'P 1'
#
loop_
_entity.id
_entity.type
_entity.pdbx_description
1 polymer ?
#
loop_
_entity_poly.entity_id
_entity_poly.type
_entity_poly.pdbx_seq_one_letter_code
_entity_poly.pdbx_strand_id
1 'polypeptide(L)' 'MMEAIRSPRAEVKVRLEIIDSRSSRPLRAVLAAQAAGQQPAAADLQALAALEAEAAELRARLVP' A
#
# COMPACT_ATOMS: atom_id res chain seq x y z
N MET A 1 3.33 14.97 30.44
CA MET A 1 3.94 13.97 29.54
C MET A 1 2.80 13.10 29.03
N MET A 2 2.23 13.43 27.87
CA MET A 2 1.06 12.72 27.33
C MET A 2 1.56 11.47 26.60
N GLU A 3 1.48 10.32 27.26
CA GLU A 3 1.53 9.02 26.60
C GLU A 3 0.24 8.89 25.76
N ALA A 4 0.32 9.26 24.49
CA ALA A 4 -0.75 8.97 23.55
C ALA A 4 -0.85 7.45 23.47
N ILE A 5 -1.90 6.87 24.06
CA ILE A 5 -2.24 5.45 23.96
C ILE A 5 -2.45 5.16 22.47
N ARG A 6 -1.39 4.78 21.75
CA ARG A 6 -1.48 4.29 20.38
C ARG A 6 -2.07 2.89 20.48
N SER A 7 -3.38 2.79 20.24
CA SER A 7 -4.01 1.50 20.08
C SER A 7 -3.31 0.73 18.95
N PRO A 8 -2.98 -0.56 19.11
CA PRO A 8 -2.40 -1.37 18.03
C PRO A 8 -3.24 -1.31 16.74
N ARG A 9 -4.56 -1.18 16.88
CA ARG A 9 -5.49 -1.01 15.75
C ARG A 9 -5.30 0.34 15.05
N ALA A 10 -5.01 1.41 15.78
CA ALA A 10 -4.72 2.73 15.21
C ALA A 10 -3.38 2.74 14.47
N GLU A 11 -2.36 2.05 14.99
CA GLU A 11 -1.07 1.91 14.30
C GLU A 11 -1.19 1.13 12.99
N VAL A 12 -1.97 0.05 12.98
CA VAL A 12 -2.24 -0.71 11.75
C VAL A 12 -2.96 0.16 10.71
N LYS A 13 -3.91 1.00 11.11
CA LYS A 13 -4.58 1.94 10.20
C LYS A 13 -3.61 2.97 9.61
N VAL A 14 -2.74 3.58 10.41
CA VAL A 14 -1.72 4.52 9.93
C VAL A 14 -0.79 3.84 8.92
N ARG A 15 -0.39 2.59 9.17
CA ARG A 15 0.43 1.83 8.21
C ARG A 15 -0.29 1.56 6.90
N LEU A 16 -1.59 1.26 6.93
CA LEU A 16 -2.40 1.12 5.72
C LEU A 16 -2.48 2.43 4.93
N GLU A 17 -2.67 3.58 5.59
CA GLU A 17 -2.67 4.89 4.93
C GLU A 17 -1.33 5.20 4.25
N ILE A 18 -0.20 4.81 4.88
CA ILE A 18 1.13 4.92 4.28
C ILE A 18 1.24 4.06 3.02
N ILE A 19 0.72 2.83 3.04
CA ILE A 19 0.71 1.94 1.87
C ILE A 19 -0.11 2.55 0.73
N ASP A 20 -1.29 3.09 1.03
CA ASP A 20 -2.14 3.76 0.03
C ASP A 20 -1.42 4.95 -0.60
N SER A 21 -0.70 5.76 0.20
CA SER A 21 0.11 6.84 -0.35
C SER A 21 1.24 6.31 -1.27
N ARG A 22 1.89 5.21 -0.89
CA ARG A 22 3.02 4.63 -1.63
C ARG A 22 2.59 3.92 -2.93
N SER A 23 1.37 3.40 -2.99
CA SER A 23 0.84 2.74 -4.20
C SER A 23 0.53 3.72 -5.33
N SER A 24 0.31 5.01 -5.02
CA SER A 24 -0.12 6.03 -5.98
C SER A 24 0.82 6.25 -7.17
N ARG A 25 2.15 6.15 -6.97
CA ARG A 25 3.15 6.30 -8.04
C ARG A 25 3.20 5.08 -8.96
N PRO A 26 3.48 3.86 -8.48
CA PRO A 26 3.57 2.70 -9.36
C PRO A 26 2.23 2.40 -10.04
N LEU A 27 1.09 2.65 -9.38
CA LEU A 27 -0.22 2.54 -10.03
C LEU A 27 -0.36 3.50 -11.22
N ARG A 28 -0.01 4.77 -11.04
CA ARG A 28 -0.03 5.75 -12.16
C ARG A 28 0.89 5.35 -13.30
N ALA A 29 2.08 4.81 -13.00
CA ALA A 29 3.01 4.34 -14.03
C ALA A 29 2.44 3.16 -14.83
N VAL A 30 1.83 2.18 -14.15
CA VAL A 30 1.15 1.04 -14.79
C VAL A 30 0.01 1.54 -15.68
N LEU A 31 -0.86 2.41 -15.17
CA LEU A 31 -1.98 2.95 -15.93
C LEU A 31 -1.53 3.76 -17.15
N ALA A 32 -0.46 4.55 -17.01
CA ALA A 32 0.10 5.32 -18.12
C ALA A 32 0.67 4.40 -19.21
N ALA A 33 1.40 3.34 -18.84
CA ALA A 33 1.90 2.36 -19.80
C ALA A 33 0.75 1.66 -20.54
N GLN A 34 -0.28 1.22 -19.81
CA GLN A 34 -1.46 0.59 -20.42
C GLN A 34 -2.20 1.54 -21.37
N ALA A 35 -2.39 2.79 -20.98
CA ALA A 35 -3.02 3.81 -21.83
C ALA A 35 -2.21 4.09 -23.11
N ALA A 36 -0.88 3.95 -23.05
CA ALA A 36 0.01 4.05 -24.20
C ALA A 36 0.11 2.77 -25.05
N GLY A 37 -0.63 1.70 -24.70
CA GLY A 37 -0.51 0.39 -25.34
C GLY A 37 0.83 -0.31 -25.08
N GLN A 38 1.56 0.14 -24.05
CA GLN A 38 2.85 -0.41 -23.66
C GLN A 38 2.67 -1.42 -22.52
N GLN A 39 3.63 -2.34 -22.42
CA GLN A 39 3.70 -3.23 -21.28
C GLN A 39 4.17 -2.44 -20.04
N PRO A 40 3.46 -2.53 -18.90
CA PRO A 40 3.92 -1.91 -17.66
C PRO A 40 5.30 -2.42 -17.23
N ALA A 41 6.11 -1.55 -16.63
CA ALA A 41 7.41 -1.94 -16.14
C ALA A 41 7.28 -3.00 -15.03
N ALA A 42 8.07 -4.06 -15.11
CA ALA A 42 8.06 -5.13 -14.12
C ALA A 42 8.30 -4.62 -12.69
N ALA A 43 9.13 -3.58 -12.54
CA ALA A 43 9.40 -2.96 -11.24
C ALA A 43 8.15 -2.32 -10.61
N ASP A 44 7.29 -1.67 -11.41
CA ASP A 44 6.05 -1.06 -10.90
C ASP A 44 5.03 -2.15 -10.50
N LEU A 45 4.93 -3.21 -11.30
CA LEU A 45 4.09 -4.38 -10.97
C LEU A 45 4.56 -5.09 -9.69
N GLN A 46 5.87 -5.30 -9.54
CA GLN A 46 6.46 -5.89 -8.34
C GLN A 46 6.26 -5.00 -7.12
N ALA A 47 6.40 -3.68 -7.26
CA ALA A 47 6.14 -2.73 -6.19
C ALA A 47 4.68 -2.78 -5.72
N LEU A 48 3.71 -2.84 -6.65
CA LEU A 48 2.30 -2.98 -6.30
C LEU A 48 2.01 -4.32 -5.61
N ALA A 49 2.56 -5.42 -6.12
CA ALA A 49 2.39 -6.74 -5.52
C ALA A 49 2.93 -6.80 -4.08
N ALA A 50 4.10 -6.19 -3.84
CA ALA A 50 4.69 -6.12 -2.49
C ALA A 50 3.85 -5.27 -1.53
N LEU A 51 3.33 -4.12 -1.99
CA LEU A 51 2.46 -3.26 -1.19
C LEU A 51 1.13 -3.94 -0.87
N GLU A 52 0.55 -4.69 -1.81
CA GLU A 52 -0.69 -5.44 -1.58
C GLU A 52 -0.48 -6.58 -0.58
N ALA A 53 0.64 -7.29 -0.65
CA ALA A 53 0.99 -8.32 0.34
C ALA A 53 1.11 -7.72 1.75
N GLU A 54 1.83 -6.59 1.91
CA GLU A 54 1.93 -5.90 3.21
C GLU A 54 0.56 -5.43 3.71
N ALA A 55 -0.29 -4.91 2.83
CA ALA A 55 -1.65 -4.49 3.17
C ALA A 55 -2.53 -5.67 3.61
N ALA A 56 -2.42 -6.81 2.94
CA ALA A 56 -3.17 -8.02 3.29
C ALA A 56 -2.80 -8.52 4.70
N GLU A 57 -1.51 -8.56 5.04
CA GLU A 57 -1.04 -8.91 6.39
C GLU A 57 -1.57 -7.95 7.46
N LEU A 58 -1.54 -6.64 7.18
CA LEU A 58 -2.06 -5.62 8.08
C LEU A 58 -3.58 -5.72 8.27
N ARG A 59 -4.34 -5.96 7.19
CA ARG A 59 -5.80 -6.16 7.25
C ARG A 59 -6.16 -7.40 8.05
N ALA A 60 -5.41 -8.50 7.92
CA ALA A 60 -5.62 -9.71 8.71
C ALA A 60 -5.51 -9.45 10.22
N ARG A 61 -4.64 -8.52 10.65
CA ARG A 61 -4.49 -8.11 12.06
C ARG A 61 -5.65 -7.24 12.59
N LEU A 62 -6.55 -6.77 11.72
CA LEU A 62 -7.73 -5.99 12.11
C LEU A 62 -8.98 -6.86 12.29
N VAL A 63 -8.96 -8.10 11.79
CA VAL A 63 -10.04 -9.07 11.96
C VAL A 63 -9.92 -9.70 13.36
N PRO A 64 -10.99 -9.68 14.18
CA PRO A 64 -10.98 -10.26 15.53
C PRO A 64 -10.90 -11.79 15.53
#